data_AF-A0AAN6S1M0-F1
#
_entry.id   AF-A0AAN6S1M0-F1
#
_cell.length_a   1.000
_cell.length_b   1.000
_cell.length_c   1.000
_cell.angle_alpha   90.00
_cell.angle_beta   90.00
_cell.angle_gamma   90.00
#
_symmetry.space_group_name_H-M   'P 1'
#
loop_
_entity.id
_entity.type
_entity.pdbx_description
1 polymer ?
#
loop_
_entity_poly.entity_id
_entity_poly.type
_entity_poly.pdbx_seq_one_letter_code
_entity_poly.pdbx_strand_id
1 'polypeptide(L)'
;MYHFGAIYLDLDNGCTADLTPRLHYPVFVTDGGHGALRNHILGARPGHPFWRAITSALERYHWNYGLPYVAMSFASGQWFETAVWKEYH
;
A
#
# COMPACT_ATOMS: atom_id res chain seq x y z
N MET A 1 -4.23 0.98 8.55
CA MET A 1 -5.27 0.31 7.73
C MET A 1 -5.74 -1.03 8.29
N TYR A 2 -4.87 -1.95 8.75
CA TYR A 2 -5.32 -3.27 9.25
C TYR A 2 -6.43 -3.20 10.32
N HIS A 3 -6.32 -2.31 11.31
CA HIS A 3 -7.31 -2.27 12.41
C HIS A 3 -8.62 -1.57 12.06
N PHE A 4 -8.59 -0.50 11.27
CA PHE A 4 -9.74 0.39 11.06
C PHE A 4 -10.29 0.40 9.64
N GLY A 5 -9.57 -0.20 8.68
CA GLY A 5 -9.94 -0.16 7.26
C GLY A 5 -10.00 1.26 6.71
N ALA A 6 -11.08 1.56 5.98
CA ALA A 6 -11.36 2.80 5.28
C ALA A 6 -10.38 3.11 4.14
N ILE A 7 -10.35 4.37 3.72
CA ILE A 7 -9.49 4.89 2.66
C ILE A 7 -8.36 5.69 3.31
N TYR A 8 -7.13 5.37 2.93
CA TYR A 8 -5.96 6.17 3.18
C TYR A 8 -5.70 7.06 1.97
N LEU A 9 -5.36 8.33 2.21
CA LEU A 9 -5.07 9.33 1.21
C LEU A 9 -3.91 10.19 1.70
N ASP A 10 -2.88 10.36 0.88
CA ASP A 10 -1.81 11.31 1.18
C ASP A 10 -2.34 12.76 1.24
N LEU A 11 -1.73 13.60 2.08
CA LEU A 11 -2.24 14.94 2.35
C LEU A 11 -2.16 15.89 1.14
N ASP A 12 -1.25 15.62 0.20
CA ASP A 12 -1.05 16.38 -1.02
C ASP A 12 -1.90 15.89 -2.20
N ASN A 13 -2.73 14.86 -2.00
CA ASN A 13 -3.70 14.41 -3.00
C ASN A 13 -4.96 15.30 -3.01
N GLY A 14 -5.11 16.07 -4.09
CA GLY A 14 -6.34 16.84 -4.35
C GLY A 14 -7.54 15.97 -4.72
N CYS A 15 -8.75 16.49 -4.46
CA CYS A 15 -10.00 15.81 -4.78
C CYS A 15 -10.47 16.14 -6.20
N THR A 16 -10.52 15.14 -7.08
CA THR A 16 -11.09 15.28 -8.44
C THR A 16 -12.38 14.47 -8.64
N ALA A 17 -12.62 13.46 -7.80
CA ALA A 17 -13.78 12.59 -7.85
C ALA A 17 -14.09 12.02 -6.46
N ASP A 18 -15.33 11.57 -6.25
CA ASP A 18 -15.74 10.86 -5.05
C ASP A 18 -15.11 9.46 -4.99
N LEU A 19 -14.49 9.12 -3.86
CA LEU A 19 -13.88 7.81 -3.61
C LEU A 19 -14.82 6.83 -2.92
N THR A 20 -16.02 7.26 -2.49
CA THR A 20 -17.04 6.40 -1.86
C THR A 20 -17.35 5.14 -2.67
N PRO A 21 -17.44 5.16 -4.02
CA PRO A 21 -17.66 3.94 -4.81
C PRO A 21 -16.57 2.87 -4.63
N ARG A 22 -15.35 3.25 -4.20
CA ARG A 22 -14.25 2.31 -3.95
C ARG A 22 -14.44 1.49 -2.67
N LEU A 23 -15.29 1.95 -1.74
CA LEU A 23 -15.62 1.22 -0.51
C LEU A 23 -16.38 -0.10 -0.78
N HIS A 24 -16.86 -0.32 -2.01
CA HIS A 24 -17.43 -1.60 -2.42
C HIS A 24 -16.40 -2.74 -2.41
N TYR A 25 -15.13 -2.44 -2.68
CA TYR A 25 -14.07 -3.45 -2.72
C TYR A 25 -13.54 -3.76 -1.31
N PRO A 26 -13.30 -5.05 -0.97
CA PRO A 26 -12.78 -5.42 0.35
C PRO A 26 -11.35 -4.91 0.59
N VAL A 27 -10.60 -4.71 -0.50
CA VAL A 27 -9.29 -4.05 -0.55
C VAL A 27 -9.12 -3.45 -1.94
N PHE A 28 -8.44 -2.31 -2.03
CA PHE A 28 -7.92 -1.80 -3.29
C PHE A 28 -6.59 -1.09 -3.07
N VAL A 29 -5.77 -1.15 -4.10
CA VAL A 29 -4.51 -0.41 -4.28
C VAL A 29 -4.59 0.32 -5.60
N THR A 30 -3.73 1.31 -5.82
CA THR A 30 -3.70 2.06 -7.08
C THR A 30 -2.47 1.71 -7.89
N ASP A 31 -2.61 1.68 -9.22
CA ASP A 31 -1.52 1.50 -10.16
C ASP A 31 -1.38 2.76 -11.01
N GLY A 32 -0.15 3.30 -11.07
CA GLY A 32 0.20 4.44 -11.89
C GLY A 32 0.61 4.09 -13.32
N GLY A 33 0.71 2.80 -13.66
CA GLY A 33 1.17 2.32 -14.97
C GLY A 33 2.68 2.40 -15.18
N HIS A 34 3.46 2.52 -14.10
CA HIS A 34 4.91 2.72 -14.15
C HIS A 34 5.70 1.62 -13.40
N GLY A 35 5.14 0.42 -13.32
CA GLY A 35 5.82 -0.79 -12.83
C GLY A 35 5.62 -1.09 -11.34
N ALA A 36 5.55 -0.06 -10.49
CA ALA A 36 5.20 -0.18 -9.08
C ALA A 36 3.78 0.36 -8.82
N LEU A 37 3.09 -0.29 -7.87
CA LEU A 37 1.88 0.23 -7.28
C LEU A 37 2.15 1.56 -6.56
N ARG A 38 1.08 2.31 -6.33
CA ARG A 38 1.09 3.62 -5.72
C ARG A 38 0.57 3.52 -4.30
N ASN A 39 1.35 4.02 -3.35
CA ASN A 39 1.05 3.99 -1.92
C ASN A 39 0.32 5.26 -1.40
N HIS A 40 -0.26 6.06 -2.29
CA HIS A 40 -0.85 7.37 -1.93
C HIS A 40 -2.40 7.38 -1.88
N ILE A 41 -3.07 6.41 -2.53
CA ILE A 41 -4.51 6.13 -2.32
C ILE A 41 -4.70 4.64 -2.17
N LEU A 42 -5.13 4.22 -0.98
CA LEU A 42 -5.25 2.82 -0.59
C LEU A 42 -6.57 2.62 0.14
N GLY A 43 -7.16 1.43 0.04
CA GLY A 43 -8.37 1.13 0.79
C GLY A 43 -8.49 -0.33 1.23
N ALA A 44 -9.17 -0.55 2.35
CA ALA A 44 -9.61 -1.89 2.75
C ALA A 44 -10.68 -1.85 3.84
N ARG A 45 -11.35 -2.99 4.02
CA ARG A 45 -12.11 -3.26 5.24
C ARG A 45 -11.17 -3.52 6.44
N PRO A 46 -11.64 -3.29 7.68
CA PRO A 46 -10.93 -3.73 8.88
C PRO A 46 -10.58 -5.23 8.84
N GLY A 47 -9.41 -5.59 9.33
CA GLY A 47 -8.92 -6.97 9.43
C GLY A 47 -8.58 -7.64 8.11
N HIS A 48 -8.47 -6.91 7.00
CA HIS A 48 -8.24 -7.50 5.69
C HIS A 48 -6.89 -8.27 5.61
N PRO A 49 -6.84 -9.50 5.06
CA PRO A 49 -5.62 -10.33 5.04
C PRO A 49 -4.42 -9.67 4.34
N PHE A 50 -4.65 -8.90 3.27
CA PHE A 50 -3.59 -8.12 2.62
C PHE A 50 -2.83 -7.21 3.60
N TRP A 51 -3.54 -6.46 4.45
CA TRP A 51 -2.90 -5.56 5.40
C TRP A 51 -2.18 -6.30 6.53
N ARG A 52 -2.63 -7.50 6.88
CA ARG A 52 -1.89 -8.40 7.77
C ARG A 52 -0.60 -8.90 7.11
N ALA A 53 -0.63 -9.23 5.82
CA ALA A 53 0.55 -9.62 5.07
C ALA A 53 1.57 -8.48 5.01
N ILE A 54 1.11 -7.25 4.74
CA ILE A 54 1.97 -6.05 4.79
C ILE A 54 2.64 -5.89 6.15
N THR A 55 1.89 -5.88 7.26
CA THR A 55 2.51 -5.67 8.58
C THR A 55 3.47 -6.79 8.96
N SER A 56 3.17 -8.03 8.56
CA SER A 56 4.02 -9.19 8.85
C SER A 56 5.28 -9.24 7.98
N ALA A 57 5.29 -8.56 6.82
CA ALA A 57 6.42 -8.54 5.91
C ALA A 57 7.47 -7.47 6.28
N LEU A 58 7.13 -6.46 7.08
CA LEU A 58 8.01 -5.32 7.38
C LEU A 58 9.40 -5.76 7.89
N GLU A 59 9.46 -6.67 8.85
CA GLU A 59 10.75 -7.15 9.39
C GLU A 59 11.57 -7.89 8.32
N ARG A 60 10.91 -8.66 7.47
CA ARG A 60 11.56 -9.42 6.39
C ARG A 60 12.14 -8.49 5.32
N TYR A 61 11.58 -7.31 5.12
CA TYR A 61 12.07 -6.30 4.17
C TYR A 61 12.95 -5.23 4.82
N HIS A 62 13.27 -5.34 6.11
CA HIS A 62 14.15 -4.40 6.80
C HIS A 62 15.64 -4.75 6.60
N TRP A 63 16.14 -4.59 5.37
CA TRP A 63 17.54 -4.82 5.00
C TRP A 63 18.37 -3.53 5.07
N ASN A 64 19.70 -3.68 5.14
CA ASN A 64 20.61 -2.57 4.90
C ASN A 64 20.83 -2.37 3.39
N TYR A 65 20.05 -1.49 2.78
CA TYR A 65 20.07 -1.26 1.33
C TYR A 65 21.23 -0.40 0.83
N GLY A 66 22.08 0.14 1.71
CA GLY A 66 23.28 0.93 1.36
C GLY A 66 23.01 2.33 0.76
N LEU A 67 21.86 2.54 0.12
CA LEU A 67 21.42 3.82 -0.44
C LEU A 67 20.06 4.23 0.14
N PRO A 68 19.89 5.48 0.63
CA PRO A 68 18.65 5.92 1.27
C PRO A 68 17.40 5.78 0.39
N TYR A 69 17.49 6.12 -0.90
CA TYR A 69 16.35 6.02 -1.81
C TYR A 69 15.88 4.57 -2.02
N VAL A 70 16.83 3.63 -2.07
CA VAL A 70 16.53 2.21 -2.20
C VAL A 70 15.88 1.71 -0.92
N ALA A 71 16.38 2.12 0.25
CA ALA A 71 15.78 1.78 1.53
C ALA A 71 14.32 2.25 1.63
N MET A 72 14.04 3.52 1.32
CA MET A 72 12.67 4.05 1.34
C MET A 72 11.74 3.29 0.38
N SER A 73 12.25 2.92 -0.80
CA SER A 73 11.48 2.24 -1.83
C SER A 73 11.15 0.78 -1.51
N PHE A 74 12.12 0.03 -0.97
CA PHE A 74 12.04 -1.43 -0.81
C PHE A 74 11.81 -1.91 0.62
N ALA A 75 12.06 -1.10 1.65
CA ALA A 75 11.80 -1.52 3.03
C ALA A 75 10.31 -1.44 3.37
N SER A 76 9.66 -0.33 3.01
CA SER A 76 8.25 -0.07 3.32
C SER A 76 7.53 0.81 2.29
N GLY A 77 8.17 1.12 1.16
CA GLY A 77 7.63 2.01 0.12
C GLY A 77 6.86 1.29 -0.99
N GLN A 78 6.72 1.98 -2.13
CA GLN A 78 5.94 1.50 -3.28
C GLN A 78 6.37 0.13 -3.81
N TRP A 79 7.68 -0.18 -3.81
CA TRP A 79 8.18 -1.45 -4.32
C TRP A 79 7.97 -2.59 -3.33
N PHE A 80 8.09 -2.30 -2.03
CA PHE A 80 7.69 -3.21 -0.96
C PHE A 80 6.21 -3.58 -1.08
N GLU A 81 5.33 -2.58 -1.15
CA GLU A 81 3.89 -2.79 -1.26
C GLU A 81 3.55 -3.62 -2.51
N THR A 82 4.19 -3.30 -3.64
CA THR A 82 4.02 -4.06 -4.89
C THR A 82 4.43 -5.52 -4.74
N ALA A 83 5.53 -5.81 -4.05
CA ALA A 83 5.99 -7.17 -3.82
C ALA A 83 4.99 -7.95 -2.96
N VAL A 84 4.54 -7.36 -1.84
CA VAL A 84 3.56 -8.00 -0.95
C VAL A 84 2.20 -8.18 -1.64
N TRP A 85 1.76 -7.23 -2.47
CA TRP A 85 0.54 -7.39 -3.26
C TRP A 85 0.61 -8.58 -4.21
N LYS A 86 1.75 -8.76 -4.90
CA LYS A 86 1.98 -9.91 -5.81
C LYS A 86 2.06 -11.25 -5.08
N GLU A 87 2.52 -11.28 -3.83
CA GLU A 87 2.50 -12.51 -3.02
C GLU A 87 1.08 -12.82 -2.50
N TYR A 88 0.26 -11.79 -2.31
CA TYR A 88 -1.10 -11.91 -1.79
C TYR A 88 -2.14 -12.29 -2.86
N HIS A 89 -2.00 -11.78 -4.09
CA HIS A 89 -2.92 -11.96 -5.21
C HIS A 89 -2.54 -13.13 -6.11
#